data_AF-A0AAJ5VJT0-F1
#
_entry.id   AF-A0AAJ5VJT0-F1
#
_cell.length_a   1.000
_cell.length_b   1.000
_cell.length_c   1.000
_cell.angle_alpha   90.00
_cell.angle_beta   90.00
_cell.angle_gamma   90.00
#
_symmetry.space_group_name_H-M   'P 1'
#
loop_
_entity.id
_entity.type
_entity.pdbx_description
1 polymer ?
#
loop_
_entity_poly.entity_id
_entity_poly.type
_entity_poly.pdbx_seq_one_letter_code
_entity_poly.pdbx_strand_id
1 'polypeptide(L)'
;MRRRLAPLAVLVASAALLAAPAAQAAPVPKPPAVKACSTAATSLAVGRVRRPVNHLLLTLTNDGKRPCYAYGAPTVVGDSAYAALGLSSPGGPRGRTVHHLSSWLANRKLQAVGDPATLALPKPTHVDDSAFVTYWQSTPDLALTW
;
A
#
# COMPACT_ATOMS: atom_id res chain seq x y z
N MET A 1 -55.77 54.55 50.27
CA MET A 1 -55.37 53.20 49.81
C MET A 1 -54.60 53.31 48.49
N ARG A 2 -53.38 52.76 48.47
CA ARG A 2 -52.57 52.18 47.38
C ARG A 2 -52.84 52.59 45.92
N ARG A 3 -51.82 53.14 45.25
CA ARG A 3 -51.00 52.45 44.22
C ARG A 3 -50.01 53.44 43.60
N ARG A 4 -48.72 53.32 43.93
CA ARG A 4 -47.64 53.91 43.11
C ARG A 4 -47.09 52.80 42.21
N LEU A 5 -47.15 53.03 40.91
CA LEU A 5 -46.64 52.15 39.85
C LEU A 5 -45.11 52.13 39.92
N ALA A 6 -44.51 50.93 39.94
CA ALA A 6 -43.09 50.73 39.72
C ALA A 6 -42.86 50.43 38.24
N PRO A 7 -41.88 51.07 37.56
CA PRO A 7 -41.52 50.67 36.20
C PRO A 7 -40.72 49.37 36.27
N LEU A 8 -41.18 48.37 35.50
CA LEU A 8 -40.43 47.17 35.17
C LEU A 8 -39.18 47.57 34.35
N ALA A 9 -38.02 47.56 34.98
CA ALA A 9 -36.75 47.56 34.26
C ALA A 9 -36.51 46.17 33.70
N VAL A 10 -36.75 45.98 32.40
CA VAL A 10 -36.38 44.77 31.68
C VAL A 10 -34.86 44.77 31.51
N LEU A 11 -34.17 43.98 32.32
CA LEU A 11 -32.75 43.67 32.15
C LEU A 11 -32.61 42.71 30.96
N VAL A 12 -32.19 43.23 29.80
CA VAL A 12 -31.75 42.40 28.68
C VAL A 12 -30.34 41.91 29.01
N ALA A 13 -30.23 40.72 29.59
CA ALA A 13 -28.95 40.05 29.76
C ALA A 13 -28.50 39.48 28.42
N SER A 14 -27.67 40.22 27.68
CA SER A 14 -26.99 39.71 26.48
C SER A 14 -25.99 38.63 26.88
N ALA A 15 -26.38 37.36 26.68
CA ALA A 15 -25.46 36.23 26.72
C ALA A 15 -24.53 36.31 25.49
N ALA A 16 -23.47 37.10 25.58
CA ALA A 16 -22.35 36.98 24.66
C ALA A 16 -21.64 35.65 24.99
N LEU A 17 -21.96 34.60 24.23
CA LEU A 17 -21.12 33.41 24.18
C LEU A 17 -19.75 33.84 23.65
N LEU A 18 -18.77 33.99 24.54
CA LEU A 18 -17.36 34.02 24.15
C LEU A 18 -17.04 32.64 23.58
N ALA A 19 -17.02 32.53 22.25
CA ALA A 19 -16.47 31.37 21.56
C ALA A 19 -15.00 31.23 21.99
N ALA A 20 -14.69 30.21 22.80
CA ALA A 20 -13.30 29.87 23.08
C ALA A 20 -12.61 29.59 21.73
N PRO A 21 -11.41 30.15 21.47
CA PRO A 21 -10.68 29.82 20.26
C PRO A 21 -10.40 28.32 20.30
N ALA A 22 -10.84 27.60 19.26
CA ALA A 22 -10.46 26.21 19.08
C ALA A 22 -8.94 26.13 19.14
N ALA A 23 -8.39 25.50 20.18
CA ALA A 23 -6.96 25.28 20.29
C ALA A 23 -6.52 24.52 19.03
N GLN A 24 -5.80 25.19 18.13
CA GLN A 24 -5.16 24.52 17.02
C GLN A 24 -4.24 23.46 17.61
N ALA A 25 -4.51 22.19 17.29
CA ALA A 25 -3.58 21.12 17.62
C ALA A 25 -2.20 21.48 17.05
N ALA A 26 -1.17 21.37 17.89
CA ALA A 26 0.20 21.57 17.44
C ALA A 26 0.49 20.68 16.22
N PRO A 27 1.28 21.15 15.24
CA PRO A 27 1.66 20.32 14.10
C PRO A 27 2.34 19.04 14.60
N VAL A 28 1.73 17.89 14.32
CA VAL A 28 2.37 16.60 14.61
C VAL A 28 3.66 16.54 13.78
N PRO A 29 4.84 16.32 14.42
CA PRO A 29 6.09 16.21 13.71
C PRO A 29 5.96 15.14 12.61
N LYS A 30 6.28 15.52 11.37
CA LYS A 30 6.27 14.58 10.25
C LYS A 30 7.25 13.44 10.56
N PRO A 31 6.80 12.18 10.63
CA PRO A 31 7.70 11.06 10.85
C PRO A 31 8.82 11.05 9.79
N PRO A 32 10.03 10.56 10.13
CA PRO A 32 11.12 10.42 9.18
C PRO A 32 10.64 9.70 7.92
N ALA A 33 11.00 10.23 6.75
CA ALA A 33 10.56 9.66 5.48
C ALA A 33 11.24 8.30 5.25
N VAL A 34 10.48 7.21 5.40
CA VAL A 34 10.89 5.87 4.99
C VAL A 34 10.99 5.83 3.46
N LYS A 35 12.12 5.30 2.95
CA LYS A 35 12.44 5.26 1.52
C LYS A 35 11.66 4.16 0.80
N ALA A 36 11.58 4.24 -0.53
CA ALA A 36 11.12 3.12 -1.34
C ALA A 36 12.13 1.95 -1.26
N CYS A 37 11.62 0.72 -1.32
CA CYS A 37 12.47 -0.44 -1.53
C CYS A 37 13.11 -0.37 -2.92
N SER A 38 14.34 -0.86 -3.04
CA SER A 38 15.06 -0.99 -4.30
C SER A 38 15.76 -2.34 -4.35
N THR A 39 16.07 -2.80 -5.56
CA THR A 39 16.75 -4.08 -5.82
C THR A 39 18.17 -4.15 -5.24
N ALA A 40 18.74 -3.02 -4.79
CA ALA A 40 20.05 -2.97 -4.16
C ALA A 40 20.06 -3.40 -2.68
N ALA A 41 18.91 -3.36 -2.00
CA ALA A 41 18.79 -3.67 -0.57
C ALA A 41 17.63 -4.62 -0.26
N THR A 42 17.11 -5.30 -1.29
CA THR A 42 16.02 -6.25 -1.17
C THR A 42 16.25 -7.46 -2.05
N SER A 43 15.78 -8.61 -1.58
CA SER A 43 15.79 -9.86 -2.30
C SER A 43 14.39 -10.15 -2.82
N LEU A 44 14.32 -10.58 -4.08
CA LEU A 44 13.08 -11.01 -4.72
C LEU A 44 13.17 -12.51 -5.04
N ALA A 45 12.06 -13.22 -4.84
CA ALA A 45 11.97 -14.65 -5.14
C ALA A 45 10.60 -14.98 -5.74
N VAL A 46 10.57 -15.97 -6.64
CA VAL A 46 9.33 -16.49 -7.24
C VAL A 46 9.16 -17.96 -6.84
N GLY A 47 8.01 -18.27 -6.24
CA GLY A 47 7.68 -19.62 -5.76
C GLY A 47 6.43 -20.18 -6.42
N ARG A 48 6.35 -21.52 -6.51
CA ARG A 48 5.10 -22.21 -6.87
C ARG A 48 4.12 -22.18 -5.70
N VAL A 49 2.84 -22.02 -6.00
CA VAL A 49 1.76 -22.17 -5.02
C VAL A 49 0.85 -23.34 -5.40
N ARG A 50 0.16 -23.91 -4.40
CA ARG A 50 -0.77 -25.02 -4.63
C ARG A 50 -2.13 -24.55 -5.14
N ARG A 51 -2.59 -23.41 -4.62
CA ARG A 51 -3.83 -22.74 -5.01
C ARG A 51 -3.60 -21.23 -4.92
N PRO A 52 -4.20 -20.42 -5.80
CA PRO A 52 -4.96 -20.81 -7.00
C PRO A 52 -4.11 -21.49 -8.08
N VAL A 53 -4.76 -22.14 -9.06
CA VAL A 53 -4.07 -22.79 -10.19
C VAL A 53 -3.51 -21.73 -11.15
N ASN A 54 -2.45 -22.04 -11.89
CA ASN A 54 -1.77 -21.09 -12.82
C ASN A 54 -1.27 -19.81 -12.14
N HIS A 55 -0.87 -19.90 -10.88
CA HIS A 55 -0.31 -18.79 -10.12
C HIS A 55 1.09 -19.09 -9.60
N LEU A 56 1.89 -18.04 -9.46
CA LEU A 56 3.12 -18.03 -8.69
C LEU A 56 3.03 -16.95 -7.60
N LEU A 57 3.86 -17.09 -6.58
CA LEU A 57 4.01 -16.08 -5.53
C LEU A 57 5.34 -15.35 -5.72
N LEU A 58 5.27 -14.04 -5.89
CA LEU A 58 6.40 -13.13 -5.82
C LEU A 58 6.58 -12.69 -4.36
N THR A 59 7.77 -12.88 -3.82
CA THR A 59 8.15 -12.47 -2.46
C THR A 59 9.25 -11.43 -2.54
N LEU A 60 9.04 -10.31 -1.89
CA LEU A 60 10.03 -9.26 -1.65
C LEU A 60 10.46 -9.34 -0.18
N THR A 61 11.77 -9.38 0.08
CA THR A 61 12.34 -9.39 1.44
C THR A 61 13.25 -8.18 1.60
N ASN A 62 13.13 -7.46 2.72
CA ASN A 62 14.03 -6.37 3.07
C ASN A 62 15.29 -6.92 3.77
N ASP A 63 16.42 -6.88 3.07
CA ASP A 63 17.70 -7.32 3.62
C ASP A 63 18.44 -6.18 4.36
N GLY A 64 17.90 -4.96 4.27
CA GLY A 64 18.47 -3.77 4.87
C GLY A 64 18.18 -3.65 6.36
N LYS A 65 19.04 -2.89 7.06
CA LYS A 65 18.86 -2.58 8.50
C LYS A 65 17.75 -1.56 8.81
N ARG A 66 17.17 -0.94 7.77
CA ARG A 66 16.13 0.09 7.92
C ARG A 66 14.89 -0.34 7.13
N PRO A 67 13.68 -0.03 7.62
CA PRO A 67 12.47 -0.31 6.86
C PRO A 67 12.47 0.45 5.53
N CYS A 68 11.84 -0.15 4.52
CA CYS A 68 11.55 0.47 3.23
C CYS A 68 10.09 0.19 2.85
N TYR A 69 9.56 0.99 1.91
CA TYR A 69 8.20 0.83 1.41
C TYR A 69 8.19 0.14 0.04
N ALA A 70 7.46 -0.97 -0.05
CA ALA A 70 7.04 -1.55 -1.31
C ALA A 70 5.84 -0.75 -1.84
N TYR A 71 5.99 -0.07 -2.97
CA TYR A 71 4.92 0.70 -3.60
C TYR A 71 4.20 -0.15 -4.66
N GLY A 72 2.90 0.11 -4.83
CA GLY A 72 1.98 -0.74 -5.58
C GLY A 72 0.91 -1.40 -4.71
N ALA A 73 0.35 -0.64 -3.75
CA ALA A 73 -0.79 -0.91 -2.85
C ALA A 73 -0.66 -2.01 -1.77
N PRO A 74 -1.51 -1.93 -0.72
CA PRO A 74 -1.32 -0.95 0.38
C PRO A 74 0.12 -0.99 0.91
N THR A 75 0.63 0.12 1.43
CA THR A 75 2.02 0.21 1.88
C THR A 75 2.33 -0.86 2.93
N VAL A 76 3.02 -1.92 2.51
CA VAL A 76 3.47 -2.97 3.42
C VAL A 76 4.68 -2.45 4.17
N VAL A 77 4.59 -2.48 5.49
CA VAL A 77 5.69 -2.19 6.41
C VAL A 77 6.01 -3.47 7.13
N GLY A 78 7.20 -4.01 6.88
CA GLY A 78 7.64 -5.29 7.46
C GLY A 78 8.88 -5.81 6.75
N ASP A 79 9.29 -7.00 7.16
CA ASP A 79 10.46 -7.67 6.60
C ASP A 79 10.18 -8.27 5.22
N SER A 80 8.90 -8.49 4.88
CA SER A 80 8.51 -9.07 3.60
C SER A 80 7.19 -8.51 3.06
N ALA A 81 7.05 -8.55 1.74
CA ALA A 81 5.83 -8.24 1.01
C ALA A 81 5.59 -9.27 -0.10
N TYR A 82 4.33 -9.53 -0.43
CA TYR A 82 3.93 -10.64 -1.29
C TYR A 82 2.99 -10.18 -2.40
N ALA A 83 3.15 -10.71 -3.61
CA ALA A 83 2.23 -10.46 -4.73
C ALA A 83 2.00 -11.76 -5.51
N ALA A 84 0.79 -11.98 -6.01
CA ALA A 84 0.51 -13.09 -6.90
C ALA A 84 0.81 -12.71 -8.35
N LEU A 85 1.28 -13.70 -9.10
CA LEU A 85 1.45 -13.63 -10.55
C LEU A 85 0.45 -14.58 -11.18
N GLY A 86 -0.54 -14.04 -11.89
CA GLY A 86 -1.41 -14.81 -12.76
C GLY A 86 -0.71 -15.06 -14.09
N LEU A 87 -0.61 -16.32 -14.51
CA LEU A 87 0.24 -16.69 -15.65
C LEU A 87 -0.48 -16.63 -16.99
N SER A 88 -1.74 -17.10 -17.03
CA SER A 88 -2.52 -17.22 -18.25
C SER A 88 -4.00 -17.43 -17.95
N SER A 89 -4.83 -17.21 -18.97
CA SER A 89 -6.26 -17.55 -18.96
C SER A 89 -6.53 -18.71 -19.95
N PRO A 90 -7.59 -19.51 -19.74
CA PRO A 90 -7.96 -20.53 -20.70
C PRO A 90 -8.20 -19.95 -22.10
N GLY A 91 -7.42 -20.38 -23.09
CA GLY A 91 -7.52 -19.89 -24.47
C GLY A 91 -6.91 -18.49 -24.70
N GLY A 92 -6.10 -17.98 -23.77
CA GLY A 92 -5.49 -16.66 -23.91
C GLY A 92 -4.53 -16.57 -25.11
N PRO A 93 -4.40 -15.36 -25.72
CA PRO A 93 -3.64 -15.17 -26.94
C PRO A 93 -2.13 -15.12 -26.71
N ARG A 94 -1.36 -15.43 -27.76
CA ARG A 94 0.12 -15.31 -27.80
C ARG A 94 0.83 -16.00 -26.63
N GLY A 95 0.37 -17.21 -26.30
CA GLY A 95 1.00 -18.08 -25.31
C GLY A 95 2.47 -18.39 -25.66
N ARG A 96 3.33 -18.38 -24.63
CA ARG A 96 4.77 -18.63 -24.75
C ARG A 96 5.30 -19.28 -23.48
N THR A 97 6.45 -19.94 -23.59
CA THR A 97 7.16 -20.49 -22.44
C THR A 97 8.33 -19.59 -22.08
N VAL A 98 8.40 -19.17 -20.81
CA VAL A 98 9.47 -18.32 -20.28
C VAL A 98 10.23 -19.02 -19.15
N HIS A 99 11.47 -18.61 -18.96
CA HIS A 99 12.38 -19.16 -17.94
C HIS A 99 12.73 -18.14 -16.85
N HIS A 100 12.53 -16.84 -17.13
CA HIS A 100 12.90 -15.74 -16.24
C HIS A 100 11.78 -14.71 -16.15
N LEU A 101 11.70 -14.04 -15.00
CA LEU A 101 10.88 -12.88 -14.75
C LEU A 101 11.77 -11.68 -14.42
N SER A 102 11.63 -10.58 -15.15
CA SER A 102 12.21 -9.30 -14.77
C SER A 102 11.20 -8.50 -13.95
N SER A 103 11.62 -8.00 -12.79
CA SER A 103 10.78 -7.22 -11.88
C SER A 103 11.47 -5.91 -11.50
N TRP A 104 10.74 -4.81 -11.65
CA TRP A 104 11.14 -3.50 -11.15
C TRP A 104 10.36 -3.18 -9.88
N LEU A 105 11.06 -2.61 -8.90
CA LEU A 105 10.41 -2.00 -7.75
C LEU A 105 10.07 -0.55 -8.05
N ALA A 106 8.97 -0.07 -7.47
CA ALA A 106 8.46 1.27 -7.72
C ALA A 106 8.74 2.23 -6.56
N ASN A 107 8.88 3.52 -6.90
CA ASN A 107 8.88 4.60 -5.92
C ASN A 107 7.45 5.08 -5.60
N ARG A 108 7.33 6.11 -4.76
CA ARG A 108 6.05 6.72 -4.39
C ARG A 108 5.22 7.25 -5.57
N LYS A 109 5.88 7.64 -6.66
CA LYS A 109 5.23 8.11 -7.90
C LYS A 109 4.89 6.95 -8.84
N LEU A 110 5.03 5.70 -8.39
CA LEU A 110 4.85 4.48 -9.17
C LEU A 110 5.82 4.37 -10.37
N GLN A 111 6.98 4.99 -10.27
CA GLN A 111 8.04 4.89 -11.28
C GLN A 111 9.05 3.83 -10.87
N ALA A 112 9.60 3.10 -11.84
CA ALA A 112 10.65 2.11 -11.61
C ALA A 112 11.87 2.73 -10.91
N VAL A 113 12.49 1.96 -10.02
CA VAL A 113 13.66 2.37 -9.23
C VAL A 113 14.84 1.46 -9.56
N GLY A 114 15.89 2.04 -10.13
CA GLY A 114 17.12 1.33 -10.46
C GLY A 114 16.92 0.24 -11.51
N ASP A 115 17.83 -0.73 -11.50
CA ASP A 115 17.83 -1.86 -12.42
C ASP A 115 16.84 -2.96 -11.99
N PRO A 116 16.28 -3.72 -12.95
CA PRO A 116 15.38 -4.82 -12.65
C PRO A 116 16.11 -5.96 -11.91
N ALA A 117 15.39 -6.62 -11.03
CA ALA A 117 15.76 -7.96 -10.59
C ALA A 117 15.35 -8.97 -11.68
N THR A 118 16.28 -9.84 -12.08
CA THR A 118 15.97 -10.96 -12.98
C THR A 118 15.91 -12.25 -12.18
N LEU A 119 14.73 -12.85 -12.12
CA LEU A 119 14.40 -13.99 -11.28
C LEU A 119 14.25 -15.24 -12.14
N ALA A 120 14.93 -16.32 -11.78
CA ALA A 120 14.69 -17.62 -12.38
C ALA A 120 13.30 -18.13 -11.96
N LEU A 121 12.54 -18.62 -12.93
CA LEU A 121 11.26 -19.26 -12.63
C LEU A 121 11.50 -20.69 -12.13
N PRO A 122 10.66 -21.22 -11.22
CA PRO A 122 10.84 -22.56 -10.65
C PRO A 122 10.87 -23.70 -11.68
N LYS A 123 10.31 -23.46 -12.87
CA LYS A 123 10.32 -24.34 -14.04
C LYS A 123 10.03 -23.51 -15.30
N PRO A 124 10.27 -24.04 -16.52
CA PRO A 124 9.71 -23.44 -17.73
C PRO A 124 8.21 -23.21 -17.55
N THR A 125 7.80 -21.95 -17.67
CA THR A 125 6.46 -21.50 -17.26
C THR A 125 5.73 -20.95 -18.47
N HIS A 126 4.55 -21.50 -18.73
CA HIS A 126 3.66 -20.98 -19.76
C HIS A 126 3.03 -19.67 -19.27
N VAL A 127 3.05 -18.65 -20.12
CA VAL A 127 2.37 -17.37 -19.92
C VAL A 127 1.72 -16.92 -21.22
N ASP A 128 0.70 -16.08 -21.13
CA ASP A 128 0.07 -15.42 -22.28
C ASP A 128 -0.02 -13.90 -22.03
N ASP A 129 -0.79 -13.15 -22.83
CA ASP A 129 -0.95 -11.70 -22.61
C ASP A 129 -1.97 -11.31 -21.55
N SER A 130 -2.73 -12.27 -21.02
CA SER A 130 -3.61 -12.07 -19.88
C SER A 130 -2.88 -12.20 -18.53
N ALA A 131 -1.57 -12.47 -18.57
CA ALA A 131 -0.74 -12.50 -17.38
C ALA A 131 -0.78 -11.17 -16.61
N PHE A 132 -0.81 -11.25 -15.28
CA PHE A 132 -0.90 -10.08 -14.41
C PHE A 132 -0.08 -10.27 -13.13
N VAL A 133 0.19 -9.15 -12.45
CA VAL A 133 0.74 -9.13 -11.09
C VAL A 133 -0.22 -8.38 -10.18
N THR A 134 -0.50 -8.92 -8.99
CA THR A 134 -1.32 -8.22 -8.01
C THR A 134 -0.53 -7.13 -7.30
N TYR A 135 -1.23 -6.33 -6.51
CA TYR A 135 -0.61 -5.45 -5.54
C TYR A 135 0.15 -6.20 -4.45
N TRP A 136 1.07 -5.49 -3.78
CA TRP A 136 1.79 -6.04 -2.63
C TRP A 136 0.84 -6.25 -1.46
N GLN A 137 1.05 -7.33 -0.72
CA GLN A 137 0.27 -7.68 0.46
C GLN A 137 1.20 -8.04 1.60
N SER A 138 0.70 -7.88 2.83
CA SER A 138 1.44 -8.19 4.05
C SER A 138 1.57 -9.69 4.32
N THR A 139 0.72 -10.52 3.69
CA THR A 139 0.77 -11.98 3.84
C THR A 139 0.62 -12.68 2.48
N PRO A 140 1.19 -13.89 2.32
CA PRO A 140 1.00 -14.71 1.12
C PRO A 140 -0.48 -15.01 0.84
N ASP A 141 -1.26 -15.28 1.87
CA ASP A 141 -2.67 -15.65 1.71
C ASP A 141 -3.50 -14.49 1.14
N LEU A 142 -3.25 -13.26 1.61
CA LEU A 142 -3.87 -12.06 1.05
C LEU A 142 -3.44 -11.82 -0.39
N ALA A 143 -2.18 -12.09 -0.74
CA ALA A 143 -1.70 -11.96 -2.12
C ALA A 143 -2.41 -12.92 -3.08
N LEU A 144 -2.80 -14.10 -2.60
CA LEU A 144 -3.38 -15.19 -3.40
C LEU A 144 -4.92 -15.21 -3.39
N THR A 145 -5.55 -14.28 -2.67
CA THR A 145 -7.01 -14.14 -2.60
C THR A 145 -7.46 -13.07 -3.58
N TRP A 146 -7.96 -13.47 -4.75
CA TRP A 146 -8.47 -12.59 -5.81
C TRP A 146 -9.68 -13.23 -6.50
#